data_AF-A0A0B8T2P3-F1
#
_entry.id   AF-A0A0B8T2P3-F1
#
_cell.length_a   1.000
_cell.length_b   1.000
_cell.length_c   1.000
_cell.angle_alpha   90.00
_cell.angle_beta   90.00
_cell.angle_gamma   90.00
#
_symmetry.space_group_name_H-M   'P 1'
#
loop_
_entity.id
_entity.type
_entity.pdbx_description
1 polymer ?
#
loop_
_entity_poly.entity_id
_entity_poly.type
_entity_poly.pdbx_seq_one_letter_code
_entity_poly.pdbx_strand_id
1 'polypeptide(L)'
;MRANTCLKKVAILGIFFNAFLSCANLQDDLTAVAETVDTVIHEIPLAGNAFLTHKPDGADEIITSSGLANWTNNASTTSVYFRSQDAGNVSLKLRAKVAPESNSSKIKITVGGSSKEINLTGSNFQDYEIGSCRDHGLCKIGSARRFKNRGLLR
;
A
#
# COMPACT_ATOMS: atom_id res chain seq x y z
N MET A 1 -57.95 20.69 -16.52
CA MET A 1 -58.63 21.72 -15.71
C MET A 1 -57.69 22.91 -15.53
N ARG A 2 -58.22 24.11 -15.76
CA ARG A 2 -57.74 25.46 -15.40
C ARG A 2 -56.48 26.02 -16.10
N ALA A 3 -56.76 27.11 -16.82
CA ALA A 3 -55.87 28.17 -17.24
C ALA A 3 -55.13 28.82 -16.06
N ASN A 4 -54.06 29.58 -16.35
CA ASN A 4 -53.93 30.98 -15.96
C ASN A 4 -52.62 31.57 -16.51
N THR A 5 -52.77 32.57 -17.38
CA THR A 5 -51.75 33.50 -17.85
C THR A 5 -51.29 34.43 -16.73
N CYS A 6 -50.02 34.85 -16.72
CA CYS A 6 -49.65 36.12 -16.09
C CYS A 6 -48.55 36.82 -16.89
N LEU A 7 -49.00 37.83 -17.61
CA LEU A 7 -48.28 38.84 -18.35
C LEU A 7 -47.58 39.81 -17.38
N LYS A 8 -46.26 40.00 -17.49
CA LYS A 8 -45.62 41.28 -17.11
C LYS A 8 -44.56 41.67 -18.13
N LYS A 9 -44.92 42.67 -18.94
CA LYS A 9 -43.99 43.52 -19.67
C LYS A 9 -43.18 44.31 -18.65
N VAL A 10 -41.85 44.24 -18.73
CA VAL A 10 -40.95 45.32 -18.29
C VAL A 10 -39.99 45.57 -19.44
N ALA A 11 -40.31 46.60 -20.23
CA ALA A 11 -39.37 47.23 -21.13
C ALA A 11 -38.81 48.45 -20.38
N ILE A 12 -37.48 48.53 -20.24
CA ILE A 12 -36.62 49.72 -20.02
C ILE A 12 -35.20 49.16 -20.23
N LEU A 13 -34.63 49.30 -21.42
CA LEU A 13 -33.72 50.38 -21.84
C LEU A 13 -32.36 50.30 -21.11
N GLY A 14 -31.29 50.01 -21.87
CA GLY A 14 -29.91 50.30 -21.44
C GLY A 14 -28.94 49.14 -21.60
N ILE A 15 -28.29 49.09 -22.75
CA ILE A 15 -26.85 48.78 -22.95
C ILE A 15 -26.30 47.71 -21.98
N PHE A 16 -26.29 46.44 -22.39
CA PHE A 16 -25.22 45.46 -22.12
C PHE A 16 -25.42 44.27 -23.09
N PHE A 17 -25.46 44.60 -24.39
CA PHE A 17 -25.24 43.63 -25.46
C PHE A 17 -23.72 43.50 -25.60
N ASN A 18 -23.18 42.27 -25.48
CA ASN A 18 -21.76 41.87 -25.45
C ASN A 18 -21.13 41.66 -24.07
N ALA A 19 -21.45 40.53 -23.42
CA ALA A 19 -20.48 39.81 -22.58
C ALA A 19 -20.75 38.30 -22.47
N PHE A 20 -21.48 37.70 -23.42
CA PHE A 20 -21.78 36.26 -23.42
C PHE A 20 -21.36 35.58 -24.73
N LEU A 21 -20.20 35.96 -25.28
CA LEU A 21 -19.57 35.23 -26.38
C LEU A 21 -18.05 35.19 -26.22
N SER A 22 -17.58 34.73 -25.06
CA SER A 22 -16.21 34.20 -24.92
C SER A 22 -16.30 32.77 -24.43
N CYS A 23 -16.92 31.92 -25.24
CA CYS A 23 -16.72 30.49 -25.19
C CYS A 23 -16.44 30.04 -26.63
N ALA A 24 -15.27 30.41 -27.13
CA ALA A 24 -14.74 29.84 -28.35
C ALA A 24 -13.21 29.81 -28.25
N ASN A 25 -12.68 28.59 -28.15
CA ASN A 25 -11.29 28.21 -28.36
C ASN A 25 -10.31 28.46 -27.21
N LEU A 26 -10.47 27.70 -26.13
CA LEU A 26 -9.31 27.04 -25.54
C LEU A 26 -9.42 25.57 -25.93
N GLN A 27 -8.85 25.24 -27.09
CA GLN A 27 -8.40 23.89 -27.33
C GLN A 27 -7.22 23.72 -26.38
N ASP A 28 -7.52 23.31 -25.15
CA ASP A 28 -6.50 22.90 -24.20
C ASP A 28 -5.83 21.68 -24.85
N ASP A 29 -4.66 21.91 -25.40
CA ASP A 29 -3.76 20.91 -25.94
C ASP A 29 -3.28 20.07 -24.75
N LEU A 30 -4.15 19.18 -24.28
CA LEU A 30 -3.82 18.07 -23.42
C LEU A 30 -3.03 17.06 -24.25
N THR A 31 -1.84 17.45 -24.71
CA THR A 31 -0.73 16.51 -24.67
C THR A 31 -0.65 16.04 -23.23
N ALA A 32 -1.16 14.85 -22.96
CA ALA A 32 -1.03 14.17 -21.69
C ALA A 32 0.47 14.04 -21.39
N VAL A 33 1.03 15.04 -20.71
CA VAL A 33 2.29 14.90 -20.02
C VAL A 33 1.98 13.92 -18.91
N ALA A 34 2.27 12.64 -19.14
CA ALA A 34 2.25 11.66 -18.07
C ALA A 34 3.18 12.21 -16.99
N GLU A 35 2.62 12.68 -15.88
CA GLU A 35 3.40 12.98 -14.69
C GLU A 35 4.16 11.70 -14.36
N THR A 36 5.47 11.75 -14.53
CA THR A 36 6.36 10.72 -14.01
C THR A 36 6.34 10.90 -12.50
N VAL A 37 5.41 10.22 -11.84
CA VAL A 37 5.43 10.09 -10.37
C VAL A 37 6.70 9.32 -10.04
N ASP A 38 7.75 10.07 -9.71
CA ASP A 38 9.03 9.50 -9.34
C ASP A 38 8.82 8.69 -8.06
N THR A 39 8.74 7.37 -8.23
CA THR A 39 8.43 6.46 -7.14
C THR A 39 9.71 6.24 -6.36
N VAL A 40 9.89 7.01 -5.30
CA VAL A 40 11.03 6.85 -4.40
C VAL A 40 10.87 5.55 -3.62
N ILE A 41 11.80 4.62 -3.82
CA ILE A 41 11.85 3.34 -3.09
C ILE A 41 12.86 3.47 -1.96
N HIS A 42 12.40 3.27 -0.72
CA HIS A 42 13.26 3.20 0.45
C HIS A 42 13.34 1.75 0.96
N GLU A 43 14.55 1.23 1.10
CA GLU A 43 14.78 -0.07 1.73
C GLU A 43 14.90 0.09 3.24
N ILE A 44 14.03 -0.61 3.98
CA ILE A 44 14.08 -0.67 5.45
C ILE A 44 14.74 -2.00 5.84
N PRO A 45 16.01 -2.00 6.29
CA PRO A 45 16.68 -3.24 6.67
C PRO A 45 16.01 -3.82 7.91
N LEU A 46 15.73 -5.13 7.90
CA LEU A 46 15.18 -5.81 9.08
C LEU A 46 16.16 -5.76 10.27
N ALA A 47 17.46 -5.73 9.99
CA ALA A 47 18.47 -5.47 11.00
C ALA A 47 18.26 -4.09 11.62
N GLY A 48 17.95 -4.04 12.92
CA GLY A 48 17.72 -2.80 13.68
C GLY A 48 16.29 -2.26 13.62
N ASN A 49 15.47 -2.66 12.65
CA ASN A 49 14.07 -2.20 12.54
C ASN A 49 13.03 -3.30 12.80
N ALA A 50 13.45 -4.57 12.88
CA ALA A 50 12.58 -5.71 13.15
C ALA A 50 12.86 -6.34 14.52
N PHE A 51 11.81 -6.88 15.13
CA PHE A 51 11.86 -7.53 16.44
C PHE A 51 11.02 -8.80 16.46
N LEU A 52 11.53 -9.87 17.08
CA LEU A 52 10.75 -11.08 17.40
C LEU A 52 9.81 -10.80 18.57
N THR A 53 8.68 -10.16 18.27
CA THR A 53 7.65 -9.78 19.26
C THR A 53 6.92 -10.97 19.90
N HIS A 54 6.99 -12.14 19.28
CA HIS A 54 6.63 -13.40 19.91
C HIS A 54 7.52 -14.49 19.34
N LYS A 55 8.30 -15.15 20.22
CA LYS A 55 9.18 -16.27 19.89
C LYS A 55 8.89 -17.38 20.91
N PRO A 56 8.23 -18.47 20.51
CA PRO A 56 8.00 -19.61 21.40
C PRO A 56 9.32 -20.22 21.88
N ASP A 57 9.30 -20.92 23.00
CA ASP A 57 10.46 -21.67 23.49
C ASP A 57 10.91 -22.72 22.47
N GLY A 58 12.23 -22.84 22.31
CA GLY A 58 12.84 -23.77 21.34
C GLY A 58 12.70 -23.34 19.88
N ALA A 59 12.21 -22.14 19.60
CA ALA A 59 12.13 -21.63 18.23
C ALA A 59 13.47 -21.00 17.81
N ASP A 60 14.00 -21.35 16.63
CA ASP A 60 15.34 -20.98 16.19
C ASP A 60 15.41 -19.66 15.41
N GLU A 61 14.30 -18.92 15.31
CA GLU A 61 14.29 -17.68 14.54
C GLU A 61 15.23 -16.64 15.10
N ILE A 62 15.94 -15.97 14.21
CA ILE A 62 16.90 -14.96 14.58
C ILE A 62 16.90 -13.83 13.57
N ILE A 63 17.04 -12.60 14.07
CA ILE A 63 17.26 -11.43 13.24
C ILE A 63 18.76 -11.19 13.21
N THR A 64 19.33 -11.25 12.01
CA THR A 64 20.76 -11.06 11.74
C THR A 64 20.99 -9.77 10.96
N SER A 65 22.24 -9.44 10.64
CA SER A 65 22.57 -8.35 9.71
C SER A 65 21.94 -8.53 8.32
N SER A 66 21.63 -9.77 7.92
CA SER A 66 20.97 -10.09 6.64
C SER A 66 19.44 -10.19 6.76
N GLY A 67 18.89 -9.86 7.93
CA GLY A 67 17.46 -9.93 8.24
C GLY A 67 17.03 -11.20 8.95
N LEU A 68 15.73 -11.52 8.85
CA LEU A 68 15.11 -12.65 9.54
C LEU A 68 15.54 -13.99 8.92
N ALA A 69 16.16 -14.84 9.71
CA ALA A 69 16.64 -16.16 9.32
C ALA A 69 16.03 -17.26 10.20
N ASN A 70 16.16 -18.51 9.75
CA ASN A 70 15.68 -19.72 10.42
C ASN A 70 14.20 -19.67 10.80
N TRP A 71 13.37 -18.98 9.99
CA TRP A 71 11.95 -18.80 10.29
C TRP A 71 11.12 -20.06 10.09
N THR A 72 11.13 -20.97 11.07
CA THR A 72 10.51 -22.30 10.98
C THR A 72 9.24 -22.45 11.83
N ASN A 73 9.12 -21.74 12.95
CA ASN A 73 7.96 -21.85 13.85
C ASN A 73 6.78 -21.05 13.28
N ASN A 74 5.57 -21.62 13.34
CA ASN A 74 4.35 -21.00 12.84
C ASN A 74 3.68 -20.06 13.87
N ALA A 75 4.05 -20.19 15.14
CA ALA A 75 3.55 -19.32 16.19
C ALA A 75 4.38 -18.03 16.30
N SER A 76 5.63 -18.03 15.84
CA SER A 76 6.51 -16.87 15.90
C SER A 76 5.94 -15.67 15.12
N THR A 77 6.10 -14.49 15.71
CA THR A 77 5.64 -13.22 15.14
C THR A 77 6.76 -12.21 15.19
N THR A 78 7.20 -11.79 14.00
CA THR A 78 8.16 -10.68 13.83
C THR A 78 7.36 -9.41 13.57
N SER A 79 7.72 -8.28 14.21
CA SER A 79 7.15 -6.95 13.94
C SER A 79 8.25 -6.03 13.41
N VAL A 80 7.94 -5.22 12.39
CA VAL A 80 8.86 -4.22 11.81
C VAL A 80 8.36 -2.81 12.13
N TYR A 81 9.27 -1.89 12.41
CA TYR A 81 8.92 -0.52 12.77
C TYR A 81 9.78 0.45 11.96
N PHE A 82 9.13 1.42 11.34
CA PHE A 82 9.78 2.57 10.74
C PHE A 82 8.85 3.78 10.88
N ARG A 83 9.41 4.98 10.70
CA ARG A 83 8.68 6.23 10.74
C ARG A 83 8.88 6.96 9.42
N SER A 84 7.79 7.36 8.79
CA SER A 84 7.84 8.32 7.69
C SER A 84 7.74 9.74 8.26
N GLN A 85 8.42 10.68 7.60
CA GLN A 85 8.39 12.10 7.97
C GLN A 85 7.18 12.79 7.34
N ASP A 86 6.81 12.33 6.15
CA ASP A 86 5.76 12.94 5.35
C ASP A 86 4.45 12.15 5.44
N ALA A 87 3.41 12.94 5.65
CA ALA A 87 2.02 12.61 5.44
C ALA A 87 1.78 12.04 4.02
N GLY A 88 1.46 10.76 3.88
CA GLY A 88 1.19 10.19 2.57
C GLY A 88 0.67 8.76 2.56
N ASN A 89 0.30 8.29 1.37
CA ASN A 89 0.04 6.88 1.12
C ASN A 89 1.39 6.18 0.85
N VAL A 90 1.74 5.21 1.68
CA VAL A 90 2.95 4.41 1.51
C VAL A 90 2.56 3.03 0.99
N SER A 91 3.10 2.65 -0.16
CA SER A 91 3.01 1.27 -0.69
C SER A 91 4.16 0.43 -0.17
N LEU A 92 3.87 -0.79 0.25
CA LEU A 92 4.82 -1.66 0.92
C LEU A 92 5.05 -2.95 0.15
N LYS A 93 6.32 -3.34 0.07
CA LYS A 93 6.77 -4.62 -0.45
C LYS A 93 7.59 -5.35 0.61
N LEU A 94 7.50 -6.67 0.63
CA LEU A 94 8.37 -7.53 1.41
C LEU A 94 9.35 -8.22 0.47
N ARG A 95 10.65 -8.02 0.70
CA ARG A 95 11.69 -8.78 0.03
C ARG A 95 11.98 -10.08 0.80
N ALA A 96 11.67 -11.22 0.21
CA ALA A 96 11.80 -12.52 0.89
C ALA A 96 12.21 -13.65 -0.05
N LYS A 97 12.67 -14.75 0.53
CA LYS A 97 12.93 -16.02 -0.16
C LYS A 97 12.54 -17.20 0.73
N VAL A 98 12.32 -18.35 0.12
CA VAL A 98 12.07 -19.62 0.82
C VAL A 98 13.11 -20.64 0.40
N ALA A 99 13.85 -21.15 1.36
CA ALA A 99 14.83 -22.22 1.15
C ALA A 99 14.33 -23.56 1.75
N PRO A 100 14.64 -24.70 1.11
CA PRO A 100 15.20 -24.85 -0.25
C PRO A 100 14.15 -24.50 -1.33
N GLU A 101 14.55 -24.45 -2.60
CA GLU A 101 13.71 -24.00 -3.72
C GLU A 101 12.37 -24.73 -3.87
N SER A 102 12.32 -26.01 -3.49
CA SER A 102 11.11 -26.84 -3.52
C SER A 102 10.06 -26.45 -2.47
N ASN A 103 10.39 -25.56 -1.54
CA ASN A 103 9.49 -25.18 -0.46
C ASN A 103 8.67 -23.94 -0.81
N SER A 104 7.48 -23.89 -0.21
CA SER A 104 6.66 -22.69 -0.13
C SER A 104 6.38 -22.35 1.33
N SER A 105 6.07 -21.08 1.58
CA SER A 105 5.65 -20.61 2.90
C SER A 105 4.46 -19.70 2.74
N LYS A 106 3.42 -19.90 3.54
CA LYS A 106 2.34 -18.92 3.64
C LYS A 106 2.62 -18.07 4.87
N ILE A 107 2.52 -16.75 4.73
CA ILE A 107 2.63 -15.84 5.87
C ILE A 107 1.45 -14.87 5.88
N LYS A 108 0.99 -14.52 7.08
CA LYS A 108 0.03 -13.44 7.29
C LYS A 108 0.78 -12.20 7.71
N ILE A 109 0.56 -11.10 7.01
CA ILE A 109 1.14 -9.81 7.28
C ILE A 109 0.02 -8.85 7.64
N THR A 110 0.21 -8.09 8.72
CA THR A 110 -0.72 -7.04 9.14
C THR A 110 -0.08 -5.68 8.97
N VAL A 111 -0.73 -4.78 8.23
CA VAL A 111 -0.30 -3.40 7.96
C VAL A 111 -1.44 -2.46 8.34
N GLY A 112 -1.22 -1.54 9.29
CA GLY A 112 -2.23 -0.54 9.66
C GLY A 112 -3.58 -1.14 10.10
N GLY A 113 -3.56 -2.33 10.70
CA GLY A 113 -4.75 -3.08 11.12
C GLY A 113 -5.32 -4.05 10.07
N SER A 114 -4.98 -3.87 8.79
CA SER A 114 -5.42 -4.76 7.70
C SER A 114 -4.48 -5.94 7.56
N SER A 115 -5.02 -7.17 7.49
CA SER A 115 -4.22 -8.39 7.33
C SER A 115 -4.35 -8.99 5.94
N LYS A 116 -3.23 -9.44 5.36
CA LYS A 116 -3.15 -10.13 4.07
C LYS A 116 -2.33 -11.40 4.22
N GLU A 117 -2.80 -12.50 3.64
CA GLU A 117 -1.99 -13.71 3.47
C GLU A 117 -1.25 -13.65 2.14
N ILE A 118 0.05 -13.98 2.17
CA ILE A 118 0.88 -14.10 0.97
C ILE A 118 1.59 -15.45 0.95
N ASN A 119 1.74 -16.01 -0.25
CA ASN A 119 2.51 -17.22 -0.48
C ASN A 119 3.90 -16.83 -1.00
N LEU A 120 4.92 -17.16 -0.23
CA LEU A 120 6.32 -17.02 -0.57
C LEU A 120 6.80 -18.30 -1.24
N THR A 121 7.60 -18.15 -2.30
CA THR A 121 8.12 -19.25 -3.13
C THR A 121 9.49 -18.89 -3.68
N GLY A 122 10.30 -19.91 -4.00
CA GLY A 122 11.58 -19.72 -4.66
C GLY A 122 12.73 -19.42 -3.70
N SER A 123 13.91 -19.90 -4.07
CA SER A 123 15.17 -19.82 -3.31
C SER A 123 15.90 -18.49 -3.46
N ASN A 124 15.49 -17.65 -4.41
CA ASN A 124 16.02 -16.31 -4.65
C ASN A 124 15.14 -15.23 -4.02
N PHE A 125 15.74 -14.10 -3.67
CA PHE A 125 15.00 -12.95 -3.13
C PHE A 125 14.05 -12.37 -4.17
N GLN A 126 12.80 -12.20 -3.79
CA GLN A 126 11.73 -11.61 -4.59
C GLN A 126 10.94 -10.61 -3.76
N ASP A 127 10.37 -9.62 -4.43
CA ASP A 127 9.53 -8.60 -3.80
C ASP A 127 8.06 -9.00 -3.89
N TYR A 128 7.39 -9.03 -2.75
CA TYR A 128 5.97 -9.35 -2.61
C TYR A 128 5.21 -8.12 -2.18
N GLU A 129 4.15 -7.73 -2.90
CA GLU A 129 3.31 -6.60 -2.51
C GLU A 129 2.42 -6.96 -1.31
N ILE A 130 2.59 -6.24 -0.21
CA ILE A 130 1.94 -6.56 1.07
C ILE A 130 0.79 -5.61 1.42
N GLY A 131 0.75 -4.42 0.84
CA GLY A 131 -0.36 -3.48 0.97
C GLY A 131 0.10 -2.03 1.01
N SER A 132 -0.78 -1.14 1.44
CA SER A 132 -0.49 0.27 1.65
C SER A 132 -1.06 0.78 2.98
N CYS A 133 -0.47 1.82 3.55
CA CYS A 133 -1.05 2.55 4.69
C CYS A 133 -0.88 4.06 4.56
N ARG A 134 -1.70 4.81 5.32
CA ARG A 134 -1.63 6.27 5.40
C ARG A 134 -0.89 6.70 6.66
N ASP A 135 0.11 7.56 6.52
CA ASP A 135 1.02 7.94 7.62
C ASP A 135 0.51 9.04 8.57
N HIS A 136 -0.73 8.94 9.06
CA HIS A 136 -1.26 9.89 10.07
C HIS A 136 -1.70 9.23 11.39
N GLY A 137 -1.21 8.02 11.66
CA GLY A 137 -1.50 7.32 12.90
C GLY A 137 -0.86 5.95 12.92
N LEU A 138 0.10 5.77 13.84
CA LEU A 138 0.73 4.51 14.25
C LEU A 138 0.61 3.35 13.23
N CYS A 139 1.30 3.44 12.09
CA CYS A 139 1.34 2.32 11.16
C CYS A 139 2.28 1.26 11.75
N LYS A 140 1.75 0.36 12.61
CA LYS A 140 2.42 -0.88 12.96
C LYS A 140 2.44 -1.74 11.71
N ILE A 141 3.61 -1.91 11.11
CA ILE A 141 3.76 -2.61 9.85
C ILE A 141 4.40 -3.95 10.11
N GLY A 142 3.69 -5.00 9.70
CA GLY A 142 4.28 -6.31 9.53
C GLY A 142 4.50 -7.02 10.84
N SER A 143 3.45 -7.22 11.62
CA SER A 143 3.34 -8.49 12.34
C SER A 143 3.23 -9.59 11.29
N ALA A 144 4.32 -10.31 11.07
CA ALA A 144 4.35 -11.42 10.12
C ALA A 144 4.31 -12.74 10.91
N ARG A 145 3.30 -13.58 10.61
CA ARG A 145 3.14 -14.92 11.20
C ARG A 145 3.17 -15.96 10.10
N ARG A 146 3.95 -17.02 10.27
CA ARG A 146 4.01 -18.13 9.32
C ARG A 146 2.84 -19.10 9.52
N PHE A 147 2.15 -19.44 8.43
CA PHE A 147 1.15 -20.50 8.36
C PHE A 147 1.75 -21.63 7.51
N LYS A 148 1.94 -22.81 8.12
CA LYS A 148 2.49 -23.97 7.39
C LYS A 148 1.46 -24.44 6.36
N ASN A 149 1.85 -24.55 5.09
CA ASN A 149 1.12 -25.41 4.15
C ASN A 149 1.61 -26.84 4.40
N ARG A 150 0.72 -27.74 4.82
CA ARG A 150 1.07 -29.16 5.03
C ARG A 150 1.29 -29.81 3.64
N GLY A 151 2.50 -29.72 3.13
CA GLY A 151 3.01 -30.58 2.05
C GLY A 151 3.85 -31.67 2.68
N LEU A 152 3.25 -32.82 2.93
CA LEU A 152 3.92 -34.04 3.34
C LEU A 152 4.46 -34.69 2.05
N LEU A 153 5.75 -34.58 1.80
CA LEU A 153 6.46 -35.44 0.87
C LEU A 153 7.76 -35.87 1.56
N ARG A 154 8.00 -37.19 1.47
CA ARG A 154 8.99 -37.98 2.21
C ARG A 154 10.40 -37.42 2.14
#